data_AF-A0A858SST1-F1
#
_entry.id   AF-A0A858SST1-F1
#
_cell.length_a   1.000
_cell.length_b   1.000
_cell.length_c   1.000
_cell.angle_alpha   90.00
_cell.angle_beta   90.00
_cell.angle_gamma   90.00
#
_symmetry.space_group_name_H-M   'P 1'
#
loop_
_entity.id
_entity.type
_entity.pdbx_description
1 polymer ?
#
loop_
_entity_poly.entity_id
_entity_poly.type
_entity_poly.pdbx_seq_one_letter_code
_entity_poly.pdbx_strand_id
1 'polypeptide(L)'
;MARVVVIGGGPAGSVFAARMAGLGHRVHLIEMADFPRARLGESLSPGVPDLLQVAGAGHVPQASGANPVSSVLIDWDGPATLRDMRGAGGLTVDRCAFDAELLRHACGSGVELLQPARLISAGRNRGHWQLEIAGPEGDVTLTADFLAIATGRSGGRAAKRRYSHNKTIALYGYWELPGAGPGPQLRAGPGGWFWGVPLPCGLYNTLIFADPSELRRRPGRDTADRLRQLLSGYGQDDTLQGARLRGRPGATDATPYLDTEVIGPCMIRLGDAALAIDPVSSSGVQKSVQGALAGAICANTLLRRPQDAALAMAFYRDTLSRTSQRHEEWAAGYYHSVAERFPGPFWTPRAGTPVAEPPPAAGVRELSTGTLRLAPELDVTDRPTLDTEYVVSRPTVTHPAFDGPVTYLSGVELAPLIRRFPGNKNGLQIADDWSDMVPVRTGMAILAWLLNHGGAEHVP
;
A
#
# COMPACT_ATOMS: atom_id res chain seq x y z
N MET A 1 -5.41 -27.46 -12.48
CA MET A 1 -5.62 -26.06 -12.90
C MET A 1 -6.97 -25.62 -12.37
N ALA A 2 -7.02 -24.54 -11.58
CA ALA A 2 -8.29 -24.02 -11.02
C ALA A 2 -8.78 -22.78 -11.77
N ARG A 3 -10.10 -22.55 -11.77
CA ARG A 3 -10.75 -21.35 -12.29
C ARG A 3 -10.82 -20.28 -11.20
N VAL A 4 -10.22 -19.13 -11.46
CA VAL A 4 -10.17 -18.00 -10.54
C VAL A 4 -10.92 -16.83 -11.19
N VAL A 5 -11.88 -16.26 -10.46
CA VAL A 5 -12.56 -15.04 -10.91
C VAL A 5 -12.13 -13.87 -10.02
N VAL A 6 -11.69 -12.79 -10.64
CA VAL A 6 -11.25 -11.56 -9.98
C VAL A 6 -12.27 -10.45 -10.28
N ILE A 7 -12.78 -9.79 -9.25
CA ILE A 7 -13.74 -8.69 -9.39
C ILE A 7 -13.03 -7.36 -9.12
N GLY A 8 -12.85 -6.56 -10.18
CA GLY A 8 -12.17 -5.27 -10.17
C GLY A 8 -10.79 -5.32 -10.84
N GLY A 9 -10.57 -4.44 -11.82
CA GLY A 9 -9.36 -4.31 -12.63
C GLY A 9 -8.45 -3.14 -12.24
N GLY A 10 -8.51 -2.70 -10.98
CA GLY A 10 -7.53 -1.76 -10.44
C GLY A 10 -6.18 -2.45 -10.13
N PRO A 11 -5.20 -1.74 -9.54
CA PRO A 11 -3.85 -2.26 -9.35
C PRO A 11 -3.77 -3.60 -8.62
N ALA A 12 -4.56 -3.78 -7.55
CA ALA A 12 -4.59 -5.05 -6.83
C ALA A 12 -5.14 -6.21 -7.68
N GLY A 13 -6.21 -5.97 -8.44
CA GLY A 13 -6.86 -7.00 -9.24
C GLY A 13 -6.00 -7.43 -10.43
N SER A 14 -5.45 -6.48 -11.16
CA SER A 14 -4.60 -6.73 -12.32
C SER A 14 -3.32 -7.48 -11.94
N VAL A 15 -2.64 -7.07 -10.86
CA VAL A 15 -1.41 -7.75 -10.39
C VAL A 15 -1.72 -9.16 -9.88
N PHE A 16 -2.79 -9.33 -9.09
CA PHE A 16 -3.18 -10.64 -8.60
C PHE A 16 -3.55 -11.58 -9.76
N ALA A 17 -4.35 -11.09 -10.72
CA ALA A 17 -4.78 -11.88 -11.87
C ALA A 17 -3.59 -12.33 -12.73
N ALA A 18 -2.67 -11.42 -13.05
CA ALA A 18 -1.45 -11.74 -13.79
C ALA A 18 -0.61 -12.80 -13.04
N ARG A 19 -0.43 -12.64 -11.73
CA ARG A 19 0.33 -13.59 -10.92
C ARG A 19 -0.34 -14.96 -10.86
N MET A 20 -1.67 -15.02 -10.70
CA MET A 20 -2.41 -16.29 -10.71
C MET A 20 -2.34 -16.99 -12.05
N ALA A 21 -2.40 -16.25 -13.17
CA ALA A 21 -2.21 -16.80 -14.51
C ALA A 21 -0.79 -17.37 -14.67
N GLY A 22 0.23 -16.64 -14.21
CA GLY A 22 1.63 -17.12 -14.19
C GLY A 22 1.86 -18.35 -13.31
N LEU A 23 1.05 -18.55 -12.27
CA LEU A 23 1.03 -19.77 -11.44
C LEU A 23 0.21 -20.91 -12.10
N GLY A 24 -0.21 -20.75 -13.36
CA GLY A 24 -0.88 -21.79 -14.15
C GLY A 24 -2.37 -21.97 -13.84
N HIS A 25 -3.06 -20.92 -13.38
CA HIS A 25 -4.51 -20.90 -13.18
C HIS A 25 -5.25 -20.27 -14.36
N ARG A 26 -6.54 -20.61 -14.51
CA ARG A 26 -7.44 -20.05 -15.52
C ARG A 26 -8.12 -18.84 -14.89
N VAL A 27 -7.84 -17.62 -15.35
CA VAL A 27 -8.26 -16.40 -14.65
C VAL A 27 -9.21 -15.58 -15.51
N HIS A 28 -10.38 -15.28 -14.97
CA HIS A 28 -11.28 -14.26 -15.53
C HIS A 28 -11.22 -13.01 -14.64
N LEU A 29 -11.04 -11.84 -15.23
CA LEU A 29 -11.12 -10.56 -14.54
C LEU A 29 -12.37 -9.82 -15.01
N ILE A 30 -13.21 -9.42 -14.06
CA ILE A 30 -14.46 -8.71 -14.30
C ILE A 30 -14.31 -7.26 -13.81
N GLU A 31 -14.41 -6.29 -14.70
CA GLU A 31 -14.29 -4.87 -14.36
C GLU A 31 -15.53 -4.09 -14.81
N MET A 32 -16.08 -3.30 -13.88
CA MET A 32 -17.36 -2.61 -14.05
C MET A 32 -17.29 -1.45 -15.04
N ALA A 33 -16.16 -0.75 -15.10
CA ALA A 33 -15.99 0.39 -15.98
C ALA A 33 -15.26 0.00 -17.26
N ASP A 34 -15.52 0.72 -18.34
CA ASP A 34 -14.62 0.70 -19.49
C ASP A 34 -13.33 1.41 -19.15
N PHE A 35 -12.23 0.75 -19.48
CA PHE A 35 -10.90 1.35 -19.40
C PHE A 35 -10.56 2.08 -20.71
N PRO A 36 -9.87 3.22 -20.62
CA PRO A 36 -9.28 3.81 -19.41
C PRO A 36 -10.32 4.59 -18.57
N ARG A 37 -10.21 4.54 -17.23
CA ARG A 37 -11.13 5.23 -16.29
C ARG A 37 -10.44 6.05 -15.21
N ALA A 38 -11.02 7.21 -14.89
CA ALA A 38 -10.51 8.11 -13.86
C ALA A 38 -10.54 7.49 -12.44
N ARG A 39 -9.47 7.69 -11.66
CA ARG A 39 -9.36 7.31 -10.24
C ARG A 39 -8.38 8.23 -9.51
N LEU A 40 -8.62 8.43 -8.22
CA LEU A 40 -7.67 9.07 -7.31
C LEU A 40 -6.50 8.15 -6.96
N GLY A 41 -5.39 8.77 -6.56
CA GLY A 41 -4.19 8.11 -6.06
C GLY A 41 -3.04 8.24 -7.06
N GLU A 42 -2.74 9.48 -7.44
CA GLU A 42 -1.81 9.85 -8.49
C GLU A 42 -0.35 9.90 -8.03
N SER A 43 -0.09 9.87 -6.73
CA SER A 43 1.24 9.78 -6.16
C SER A 43 1.59 8.33 -5.86
N LEU A 44 2.65 7.80 -6.48
CA LEU A 44 3.20 6.49 -6.19
C LEU A 44 4.40 6.61 -5.26
N SER A 45 4.36 5.89 -4.15
CA SER A 45 5.47 5.80 -3.23
C SER A 45 6.68 5.06 -3.84
N PRO A 46 7.90 5.29 -3.32
CA PRO A 46 9.14 4.73 -3.86
C PRO A 46 9.19 3.20 -3.99
N GLY A 47 8.42 2.46 -3.20
CA GLY A 47 8.39 1.01 -3.28
C GLY A 47 7.54 0.46 -4.44
N VAL A 48 6.73 1.29 -5.10
CA VAL A 48 5.84 0.83 -6.19
C VAL A 48 6.63 0.33 -7.41
N PRO A 49 7.64 1.06 -7.95
CA PRO A 49 8.43 0.58 -9.07
C PRO A 49 9.05 -0.82 -8.84
N ASP A 50 9.65 -1.05 -7.67
CA ASP A 50 10.27 -2.34 -7.34
C ASP A 50 9.23 -3.46 -7.25
N LEU A 51 8.06 -3.19 -6.65
CA LEU A 51 6.97 -4.16 -6.60
C LEU A 51 6.42 -4.48 -7.98
N LEU A 52 6.33 -3.49 -8.88
CA LEU A 52 5.93 -3.71 -10.26
C LEU A 52 6.97 -4.54 -11.01
N GLN A 53 8.27 -4.34 -10.75
CA GLN A 53 9.32 -5.19 -11.30
C GLN A 53 9.15 -6.65 -10.87
N VAL A 54 8.89 -6.89 -9.58
CA VAL A 54 8.58 -8.24 -9.05
C VAL A 54 7.31 -8.82 -9.69
N ALA A 55 6.32 -7.99 -9.99
CA ALA A 55 5.10 -8.40 -10.68
C ALA A 55 5.27 -8.65 -12.19
N GLY A 56 6.45 -8.39 -12.77
CA GLY A 56 6.68 -8.43 -14.23
C GLY A 56 6.11 -7.21 -14.98
N ALA A 57 5.61 -6.22 -14.24
CA ALA A 57 4.95 -5.01 -14.73
C ALA A 57 5.85 -3.77 -14.66
N GLY A 58 7.18 -3.93 -14.60
CA GLY A 58 8.14 -2.82 -14.44
C GLY A 58 8.11 -1.75 -15.55
N HIS A 59 7.57 -2.09 -16.73
CA HIS A 59 7.39 -1.15 -17.86
C HIS A 59 6.20 -0.20 -17.68
N VAL A 60 5.24 -0.54 -16.82
CA VAL A 60 3.95 0.17 -16.69
C VAL A 60 4.12 1.66 -16.37
N PRO A 61 5.01 2.09 -15.44
CA PRO A 61 5.17 3.51 -15.15
C PRO A 61 5.64 4.31 -16.37
N GLN A 62 6.64 3.81 -17.11
CA GLN A 62 7.12 4.48 -18.33
C GLN A 62 6.04 4.51 -19.41
N ALA A 63 5.37 3.38 -19.65
CA ALA A 63 4.34 3.27 -20.69
C ALA A 63 3.09 4.10 -20.39
N SER A 64 2.81 4.39 -19.12
CA SER A 64 1.71 5.27 -18.70
C SER A 64 2.10 6.75 -18.59
N GLY A 65 3.36 7.10 -18.90
CA GLY A 65 3.85 8.48 -18.85
C GLY A 65 4.10 9.00 -17.43
N ALA A 66 4.45 8.13 -16.47
CA ALA A 66 4.76 8.54 -15.11
C ALA A 66 5.91 9.56 -15.05
N ASN A 67 5.78 10.56 -14.18
CA ASN A 67 6.81 11.57 -13.97
C ASN A 67 7.51 11.34 -12.61
N PRO A 68 8.85 11.45 -12.54
CA PRO A 68 9.55 11.40 -11.26
C PRO A 68 9.24 12.64 -10.42
N VAL A 69 9.10 12.45 -9.11
CA VAL A 69 8.96 13.56 -8.16
C VAL A 69 10.34 14.09 -7.81
N SER A 70 10.68 15.30 -8.27
CA SER A 70 11.96 15.95 -7.98
C SER A 70 11.98 16.68 -6.64
N SER A 71 10.83 17.21 -6.21
CA SER A 71 10.72 17.98 -4.98
C SER A 71 9.28 18.05 -4.49
N VAL A 72 9.09 18.23 -3.19
CA VAL A 72 7.76 18.45 -2.57
C VAL A 72 7.86 19.65 -1.64
N LEU A 73 6.92 20.59 -1.76
CA LEU A 73 6.76 21.66 -0.78
C LEU A 73 6.01 21.11 0.44
N ILE A 74 6.63 21.16 1.61
CA ILE A 74 6.08 20.66 2.87
C ILE A 74 5.87 21.84 3.82
N ASP A 75 4.61 22.14 4.15
CA ASP A 75 4.21 23.06 5.23
C ASP A 75 3.37 22.27 6.23
N TRP A 76 4.04 21.60 7.16
CA TRP A 76 3.40 20.67 8.10
C TRP A 76 3.52 21.19 9.54
N ASP A 77 4.61 20.87 10.22
CA ASP A 77 4.90 21.16 11.64
C ASP A 77 5.89 22.30 11.86
N GLY A 78 6.43 22.88 10.79
CA GLY A 78 7.36 24.00 10.84
C GLY A 78 7.23 24.94 9.65
N PRO A 79 8.23 25.82 9.43
CA PRO A 79 8.28 26.67 8.24
C PRO A 79 8.17 25.83 6.97
N ALA A 80 7.52 26.37 5.95
CA ALA A 80 7.41 25.71 4.66
C ALA A 80 8.80 25.45 4.06
N THR A 81 9.09 24.20 3.70
CA THR A 81 10.37 23.79 3.12
C THR A 81 10.16 23.08 1.80
N LEU A 82 11.06 23.33 0.85
CA LEU A 82 11.12 22.55 -0.38
C LEU A 82 12.06 21.37 -0.15
N ARG A 83 11.50 20.17 -0.01
CA ARG A 83 12.28 18.94 0.16
C ARG A 83 12.75 18.42 -1.19
N ASP A 84 14.05 18.18 -1.32
CA ASP A 84 14.61 17.48 -2.49
C ASP A 84 14.24 16.00 -2.44
N MET A 85 13.63 15.51 -3.51
CA MET A 85 13.17 14.13 -3.67
C MET A 85 13.89 13.42 -4.82
N ARG A 86 14.91 14.05 -5.42
CA ARG A 86 15.71 13.41 -6.48
C ARG A 86 16.38 12.14 -5.94
N GLY A 87 16.21 11.05 -6.68
CA GLY A 87 16.71 9.73 -6.27
C GLY A 87 15.85 9.02 -5.21
N ALA A 88 14.80 9.66 -4.68
CA ALA A 88 13.91 9.03 -3.70
C ALA A 88 12.96 7.99 -4.32
N GLY A 89 12.79 7.96 -5.65
CA GLY A 89 12.04 6.93 -6.37
C GLY A 89 10.52 7.12 -6.44
N GLY A 90 9.98 8.21 -5.89
CA GLY A 90 8.54 8.53 -6.00
C GLY A 90 8.15 9.00 -7.41
N LEU A 91 6.93 8.64 -7.85
CA LEU A 91 6.39 9.00 -9.16
C LEU A 91 5.02 9.67 -9.05
N THR A 92 4.67 10.55 -9.99
CA THR A 92 3.29 10.96 -10.26
C THR A 92 2.77 10.30 -11.52
N VAL A 93 1.52 9.87 -11.51
CA VAL A 93 0.88 9.15 -12.62
C VAL A 93 -0.48 9.72 -12.94
N ASP A 94 -0.86 9.64 -14.22
CA ASP A 94 -2.28 9.64 -14.57
C ASP A 94 -2.83 8.24 -14.29
N ARG A 95 -3.68 8.12 -13.26
CA ARG A 95 -4.26 6.83 -12.87
C ARG A 95 -5.15 6.19 -13.93
N CYS A 96 -5.69 6.98 -14.85
CA CYS A 96 -6.45 6.51 -15.99
C CYS A 96 -5.55 5.66 -16.91
N ALA A 97 -4.37 6.20 -17.26
CA ALA A 97 -3.38 5.52 -18.09
C ALA A 97 -2.66 4.39 -17.34
N PHE A 98 -2.27 4.64 -16.09
CA PHE A 98 -1.55 3.67 -15.25
C PHE A 98 -2.37 2.40 -14.99
N ASP A 99 -3.63 2.53 -14.55
CA ASP A 99 -4.46 1.35 -14.30
C ASP A 99 -4.72 0.58 -15.62
N ALA A 100 -4.91 1.28 -16.75
CA ALA A 100 -5.15 0.65 -18.06
C ALA A 100 -3.96 -0.14 -18.57
N GLU A 101 -2.77 0.43 -18.42
CA GLU A 101 -1.53 -0.22 -18.80
C GLU A 101 -1.25 -1.46 -17.94
N LEU A 102 -1.56 -1.40 -16.65
CA LEU A 102 -1.48 -2.54 -15.74
C LEU A 102 -2.52 -3.63 -16.04
N LEU A 103 -3.74 -3.24 -16.42
CA LEU A 103 -4.79 -4.17 -16.87
C LEU A 103 -4.39 -4.85 -18.19
N ARG A 104 -3.81 -4.09 -19.13
CA ARG A 104 -3.27 -4.61 -20.38
C ARG A 104 -2.14 -5.61 -20.15
N HIS A 105 -1.25 -5.32 -19.19
CA HIS A 105 -0.22 -6.28 -18.76
C HIS A 105 -0.83 -7.58 -18.20
N ALA A 106 -1.89 -7.49 -17.40
CA ALA A 106 -2.58 -8.68 -16.91
C ALA A 106 -3.18 -9.52 -18.05
N CYS A 107 -3.82 -8.88 -19.04
CA CYS A 107 -4.33 -9.57 -20.24
C CYS A 107 -3.19 -10.24 -21.02
N GLY A 108 -2.05 -9.56 -21.19
CA GLY A 108 -0.85 -10.11 -21.83
C GLY A 108 -0.26 -11.33 -21.10
N SER A 109 -0.58 -11.49 -19.81
CA SER A 109 -0.22 -12.68 -19.01
C SER A 109 -1.22 -13.84 -19.14
N GLY A 110 -2.22 -13.74 -20.02
CA GLY A 110 -3.22 -14.80 -20.26
C GLY A 110 -4.50 -14.69 -19.43
N VAL A 111 -4.79 -13.52 -18.86
CA VAL A 111 -6.04 -13.25 -18.14
C VAL A 111 -7.16 -12.92 -19.13
N GLU A 112 -8.32 -13.57 -18.98
CA GLU A 112 -9.52 -13.29 -19.76
C GLU A 112 -10.28 -12.11 -19.13
N LEU A 113 -10.38 -10.99 -19.86
CA LEU A 113 -11.01 -9.76 -19.36
C LEU A 113 -12.46 -9.65 -19.85
N LEU A 114 -13.38 -9.34 -18.93
CA LEU A 114 -14.72 -8.89 -19.25
C LEU A 114 -14.94 -7.48 -18.69
N GLN A 115 -15.08 -6.51 -19.59
CA GLN A 115 -15.47 -5.13 -19.30
C GLN A 115 -16.29 -4.56 -20.48
N PRO A 116 -17.26 -3.66 -20.23
CA PRO A 116 -17.75 -3.28 -18.92
C PRO A 116 -18.64 -4.40 -18.38
N ALA A 117 -18.37 -4.88 -17.16
CA ALA A 117 -19.11 -5.98 -16.57
C ALA A 117 -19.15 -5.94 -15.04
N ARG A 118 -20.30 -6.29 -14.46
CA ARG A 118 -20.56 -6.16 -13.03
C ARG A 118 -21.08 -7.45 -12.43
N LEU A 119 -20.47 -7.88 -11.32
CA LEU A 119 -21.02 -8.94 -10.48
C LEU A 119 -22.39 -8.54 -9.92
N ILE A 120 -23.42 -9.30 -10.27
CA ILE A 120 -24.79 -9.15 -9.76
C ILE A 120 -24.93 -9.94 -8.45
N SER A 121 -24.58 -11.22 -8.48
CA SER A 121 -24.73 -12.13 -7.35
C SER A 121 -23.58 -13.15 -7.32
N ALA A 122 -23.26 -13.62 -6.12
CA ALA A 122 -22.27 -14.67 -5.89
C ALA A 122 -22.83 -15.66 -4.88
N GLY A 123 -22.96 -16.92 -5.28
CA GLY A 123 -23.43 -18.02 -4.44
C GLY A 123 -22.45 -19.20 -4.45
N ARG A 124 -22.52 -20.05 -3.42
CA ARG A 124 -21.78 -21.31 -3.36
C ARG A 124 -22.73 -22.46 -3.68
N ASN A 125 -22.39 -23.27 -4.68
CA ASN A 125 -23.15 -24.45 -5.06
C ASN A 125 -22.20 -25.60 -5.39
N ARG A 126 -22.44 -26.79 -4.81
CA ARG A 126 -21.63 -28.01 -5.00
C ARG A 126 -20.11 -27.79 -4.91
N GLY A 127 -19.67 -26.95 -3.97
CA GLY A 127 -18.25 -26.71 -3.75
C GLY A 127 -17.59 -25.68 -4.68
N HIS A 128 -18.35 -25.05 -5.58
CA HIS A 128 -17.87 -23.98 -6.47
C HIS A 128 -18.66 -22.69 -6.27
N TRP A 129 -18.08 -21.57 -6.69
CA TRP A 129 -18.79 -20.31 -6.84
C TRP A 129 -19.63 -20.33 -8.12
N GLN A 130 -20.87 -19.87 -8.03
CA GLN A 130 -21.72 -19.49 -9.15
C GLN A 130 -21.88 -17.97 -9.12
N LEU A 131 -21.45 -17.31 -10.19
CA LEU A 131 -21.37 -15.87 -10.29
C LEU A 131 -22.23 -15.41 -11.47
N GLU A 132 -23.20 -14.56 -11.18
CA GLU A 132 -23.99 -13.88 -12.21
C GLU A 132 -23.32 -12.55 -12.53
N ILE A 133 -22.93 -12.37 -13.78
CA ILE A 133 -22.21 -11.20 -14.26
C ILE A 133 -23.05 -10.49 -15.31
N ALA A 134 -23.42 -9.24 -15.04
CA ALA A 134 -23.96 -8.36 -16.07
C ALA A 134 -22.84 -8.02 -17.05
N GLY A 135 -22.95 -8.44 -18.30
CA GLY A 135 -22.01 -8.13 -19.37
C GLY A 135 -22.62 -7.21 -20.44
N PRO A 136 -21.81 -6.77 -21.41
CA PRO A 136 -22.28 -5.89 -22.49
C PRO A 136 -23.27 -6.58 -23.44
N GLU A 137 -23.18 -7.90 -23.59
CA GLU A 137 -24.04 -8.71 -24.48
C GLU A 137 -25.19 -9.39 -23.72
N GLY A 138 -25.35 -9.09 -22.43
CA GLY A 138 -26.31 -9.72 -21.53
C GLY A 138 -25.66 -10.34 -20.30
N ASP A 139 -26.49 -10.89 -19.43
CA ASP A 139 -26.04 -11.54 -18.21
C ASP A 139 -25.44 -12.91 -18.51
N VAL A 140 -24.27 -13.19 -17.95
CA VAL A 140 -23.57 -14.46 -18.10
C VAL A 140 -23.30 -15.09 -16.73
N THR A 141 -23.35 -16.42 -16.68
CA THR A 141 -23.05 -17.18 -15.46
C THR A 141 -21.67 -17.79 -15.56
N LEU A 142 -20.78 -17.40 -14.64
CA LEU A 142 -19.44 -17.98 -14.50
C LEU A 142 -19.40 -18.93 -13.30
N THR A 143 -18.61 -19.98 -13.42
CA THR A 143 -18.29 -20.88 -12.30
C THR A 143 -16.82 -20.75 -11.94
N ALA A 144 -16.51 -20.59 -10.65
CA ALA A 144 -15.14 -20.42 -10.17
C ALA A 144 -14.83 -21.36 -8.99
N ASP A 145 -13.59 -21.80 -8.91
CA ASP A 145 -13.07 -22.54 -7.75
C ASP A 145 -12.60 -21.57 -6.66
N PHE A 146 -12.19 -20.35 -7.06
CA PHE A 146 -11.73 -19.30 -6.16
C PHE A 146 -12.23 -17.92 -6.61
N LEU A 147 -12.65 -17.08 -5.66
CA LEU A 147 -13.14 -15.72 -5.90
C LEU A 147 -12.22 -14.68 -5.26
N ALA A 148 -11.65 -13.77 -6.05
CA ALA A 148 -10.88 -12.64 -5.55
C ALA A 148 -11.67 -11.34 -5.70
N ILE A 149 -11.80 -10.58 -4.62
CA ILE A 149 -12.52 -9.30 -4.58
C ILE A 149 -11.51 -8.17 -4.49
N ALA A 150 -11.35 -7.42 -5.58
CA ALA A 150 -10.44 -6.28 -5.73
C ALA A 150 -11.20 -5.01 -6.16
N THR A 151 -12.43 -4.83 -5.68
CA THR A 151 -13.36 -3.75 -6.05
C THR A 151 -12.97 -2.36 -5.54
N GLY A 152 -11.87 -2.27 -4.79
CA GLY A 152 -11.47 -1.10 -4.04
C GLY A 152 -12.48 -0.73 -2.95
N ARG A 153 -12.65 0.57 -2.68
CA ARG A 153 -13.48 1.05 -1.55
C ARG A 153 -14.98 0.83 -1.70
N SER A 154 -15.48 0.44 -2.87
CA SER A 154 -16.91 0.11 -3.05
C SER A 154 -17.31 -1.18 -2.31
N GLY A 155 -16.37 -2.12 -2.11
CA GLY A 155 -16.46 -3.24 -1.15
C GLY A 155 -17.49 -4.35 -1.42
N GLY A 156 -18.52 -4.05 -2.21
CA GLY A 156 -19.72 -4.87 -2.34
C GLY A 156 -20.56 -4.90 -1.05
N ARG A 157 -21.81 -5.40 -1.14
CA ARG A 157 -22.76 -5.47 -0.01
C ARG A 157 -22.30 -6.39 1.14
N ALA A 158 -21.32 -7.26 0.92
CA ALA A 158 -20.85 -8.25 1.88
C ALA A 158 -19.62 -7.82 2.71
N ALA A 159 -19.14 -6.58 2.59
CA ALA A 159 -17.98 -6.11 3.33
C ALA A 159 -18.27 -5.96 4.83
N LYS A 160 -17.37 -6.44 5.70
CA LYS A 160 -17.47 -6.36 7.16
C LYS A 160 -16.32 -5.52 7.69
N ARG A 161 -16.38 -4.22 7.43
CA ARG A 161 -15.28 -3.28 7.71
C ARG A 161 -15.27 -2.82 9.15
N ARG A 162 -14.13 -2.99 9.81
CA ARG A 162 -13.76 -2.27 11.03
C ARG A 162 -13.04 -0.99 10.65
N TYR A 163 -13.77 0.11 10.67
CA TYR A 163 -13.22 1.44 10.41
C TYR A 163 -12.38 1.93 11.59
N SER A 164 -11.38 2.76 11.30
CA SER A 164 -10.76 3.56 12.35
C SER A 164 -11.81 4.52 12.94
N HIS A 165 -11.56 4.95 14.17
CA HIS A 165 -12.53 5.78 14.90
C HIS A 165 -12.74 7.16 14.25
N ASN A 166 -11.74 7.66 13.52
CA ASN A 166 -11.72 9.02 12.98
C ASN A 166 -12.09 9.04 11.50
N LYS A 167 -13.32 9.48 11.20
CA LYS A 167 -13.82 9.58 9.82
C LYS A 167 -13.11 10.68 9.05
N THR A 168 -12.60 10.36 7.86
CA THR A 168 -11.93 11.32 6.98
C THR A 168 -12.63 11.35 5.64
N ILE A 169 -12.88 12.54 5.11
CA ILE A 169 -13.40 12.72 3.75
C ILE A 169 -12.38 13.49 2.92
N ALA A 170 -12.19 13.06 1.67
CA ALA A 170 -11.35 13.75 0.70
C ALA A 170 -12.24 14.49 -0.31
N LEU A 171 -12.10 15.81 -0.41
CA LEU A 171 -12.66 16.60 -1.52
C LEU A 171 -11.56 16.87 -2.52
N TYR A 172 -11.88 16.76 -3.81
CA TYR A 172 -10.88 16.91 -4.85
C TYR A 172 -11.40 17.57 -6.12
N GLY A 173 -10.47 18.12 -6.90
CA GLY A 173 -10.72 18.74 -8.19
C GLY A 173 -9.49 18.74 -9.08
N TYR A 174 -9.71 18.62 -10.39
CA TYR A 174 -8.67 18.66 -11.41
C TYR A 174 -8.71 20.01 -12.11
N TRP A 175 -7.57 20.69 -12.19
CA TRP A 175 -7.48 22.07 -12.67
C TRP A 175 -6.56 22.15 -13.87
N GLU A 176 -6.96 22.94 -14.85
CA GLU A 176 -6.09 23.45 -15.90
C GLU A 176 -5.56 24.81 -15.44
N LEU A 177 -4.24 24.91 -15.27
CA LEU A 177 -3.59 26.12 -14.76
C LEU A 177 -3.10 27.02 -15.91
N PRO A 178 -3.14 28.36 -15.75
CA PRO A 178 -2.60 29.28 -16.74
C PRO A 178 -1.06 29.33 -16.63
N GLY A 179 -0.38 28.32 -17.18
CA GLY A 179 1.08 28.25 -17.24
C GLY A 179 1.67 27.07 -16.46
N ALA A 180 2.96 27.14 -16.15
CA ALA A 180 3.64 26.12 -15.36
C ALA A 180 3.08 26.14 -13.93
N GLY A 181 2.36 25.08 -13.59
CA GLY A 181 1.84 24.86 -12.24
C GLY A 181 2.94 24.60 -11.22
N PRO A 182 2.62 24.66 -9.92
CA PRO A 182 3.58 24.29 -8.89
C PRO A 182 3.88 22.79 -8.91
N GLY A 183 5.01 22.42 -8.32
CA GLY A 183 5.30 21.03 -7.95
C GLY A 183 4.34 20.52 -6.86
N PRO A 184 4.48 19.25 -6.43
CA PRO A 184 3.65 18.71 -5.37
C PRO A 184 3.74 19.50 -4.06
N GLN A 185 2.63 19.61 -3.34
CA GLN A 185 2.51 20.35 -2.09
C GLN A 185 1.75 19.55 -1.04
N LEU A 186 2.30 19.43 0.16
CA LEU A 186 1.65 18.91 1.36
C LEU A 186 1.53 20.05 2.36
N ARG A 187 0.30 20.39 2.78
CA ARG A 187 0.07 21.47 3.75
C ARG A 187 -0.90 21.06 4.86
N ALA A 188 -0.53 21.28 6.12
CA ALA A 188 -1.44 21.22 7.26
C ALA A 188 -2.22 22.55 7.38
N GLY A 189 -3.45 22.48 7.89
CA GLY A 189 -4.27 23.66 8.15
C GLY A 189 -5.36 23.38 9.18
N PRO A 190 -6.16 24.39 9.58
CA PRO A 190 -7.06 24.28 10.72
C PRO A 190 -8.12 23.16 10.64
N GLY A 191 -8.59 22.84 9.43
CA GLY A 191 -9.65 21.84 9.19
C GLY A 191 -9.18 20.45 8.75
N GLY A 192 -7.86 20.25 8.67
CA GLY A 192 -7.23 19.05 8.12
C GLY A 192 -6.09 19.42 7.17
N TRP A 193 -5.81 18.61 6.15
CA TRP A 193 -4.65 18.83 5.29
C TRP A 193 -4.95 18.84 3.80
N PHE A 194 -4.05 19.47 3.05
CA PHE A 194 -4.10 19.65 1.61
C PHE A 194 -2.99 18.88 0.93
N TRP A 195 -3.34 18.24 -0.19
CA TRP A 195 -2.41 17.65 -1.15
C TRP A 195 -2.65 18.25 -2.53
N GLY A 196 -1.61 18.84 -3.13
CA GLY A 196 -1.62 19.31 -4.50
C GLY A 196 -0.58 18.57 -5.31
N VAL A 197 -0.91 18.13 -6.53
CA VAL A 197 0.02 17.36 -7.37
C VAL A 197 -0.17 17.65 -8.86
N PRO A 198 0.90 17.97 -9.61
CA PRO A 198 0.86 18.03 -11.06
C PRO A 198 0.83 16.61 -11.66
N LEU A 199 -0.01 16.43 -12.67
CA LEU A 199 -0.20 15.17 -13.36
C LEU A 199 0.51 15.16 -14.72
N PRO A 200 0.95 13.99 -15.22
CA PRO A 200 1.53 13.87 -16.55
C PRO A 200 0.66 14.40 -17.70
N CYS A 201 -0.66 14.37 -17.55
CA CYS A 201 -1.61 14.89 -18.53
C CYS A 201 -1.74 16.42 -18.53
N GLY A 202 -0.93 17.14 -17.74
CA GLY A 202 -0.91 18.61 -17.66
C GLY A 202 -1.94 19.23 -16.72
N LEU A 203 -2.77 18.40 -16.07
CA LEU A 203 -3.70 18.84 -15.03
C LEU A 203 -3.00 18.95 -13.67
N TYR A 204 -3.53 19.78 -12.79
CA TYR A 204 -3.17 19.84 -11.38
C TYR A 204 -4.31 19.28 -10.53
N ASN A 205 -4.06 18.25 -9.73
CA ASN A 205 -5.06 17.72 -8.81
C ASN A 205 -4.89 18.37 -7.43
N THR A 206 -5.98 18.85 -6.86
CA THR A 206 -6.04 19.36 -5.48
C THR A 206 -6.93 18.46 -4.66
N LEU A 207 -6.48 18.05 -3.47
CA LEU A 207 -7.24 17.28 -2.51
C LEU A 207 -7.19 17.95 -1.13
N ILE A 208 -8.31 17.93 -0.43
CA ILE A 208 -8.42 18.35 0.97
C ILE A 208 -9.00 17.19 1.77
N PHE A 209 -8.26 16.77 2.80
CA PHE A 209 -8.64 15.74 3.74
C PHE A 209 -9.10 16.40 5.02
N ALA A 210 -10.37 16.22 5.35
CA ALA A 210 -11.00 16.90 6.48
C ALA A 210 -11.93 15.96 7.25
N ASP A 211 -12.40 16.44 8.40
CA ASP A 211 -13.47 15.77 9.12
C ASP A 211 -14.81 16.04 8.42
N PRO A 212 -15.71 15.06 8.27
CA PRO A 212 -17.01 15.28 7.62
C PRO A 212 -17.84 16.42 8.23
N SER A 213 -17.64 16.75 9.51
CA SER A 213 -18.32 17.88 10.16
C SER A 213 -17.90 19.25 9.62
N GLU A 214 -16.64 19.40 9.17
CA GLU A 214 -16.13 20.64 8.58
C GLU A 214 -16.86 21.01 7.29
N LEU A 215 -17.28 20.00 6.52
CA LEU A 215 -18.06 20.21 5.32
C LEU A 215 -19.48 20.68 5.62
N ARG A 216 -20.10 20.16 6.70
CA ARG A 216 -21.49 20.51 7.06
C ARG A 216 -21.62 21.94 7.57
N ARG A 217 -20.57 22.46 8.21
CA ARG A 217 -20.53 23.82 8.80
C ARG A 217 -20.43 24.94 7.77
N ARG A 218 -19.97 24.65 6.55
CA ARG A 218 -19.72 25.70 5.54
C ARG A 218 -20.95 25.97 4.66
N PRO A 219 -21.35 27.26 4.52
CA PRO A 219 -22.40 27.66 3.59
C PRO A 219 -21.92 27.50 2.13
N GLY A 220 -22.74 26.88 1.29
CA GLY A 220 -22.45 26.68 -0.13
C GLY A 220 -23.50 25.80 -0.79
N ARG A 221 -24.03 26.23 -1.93
CA ARG A 221 -25.11 25.53 -2.66
C ARG A 221 -24.60 24.31 -3.44
N ASP A 222 -23.33 24.31 -3.87
CA ASP A 222 -22.70 23.20 -4.58
C ASP A 222 -21.28 22.85 -4.06
N THR A 223 -20.74 21.71 -4.52
CA THR A 223 -19.44 21.16 -4.09
C THR A 223 -18.25 21.97 -4.60
N ALA A 224 -18.38 22.71 -5.71
CA ALA A 224 -17.28 23.48 -6.29
C ALA A 224 -16.97 24.73 -5.46
N ASP A 225 -18.00 25.43 -5.00
CA ASP A 225 -17.83 26.57 -4.10
C ASP A 225 -17.21 26.14 -2.78
N ARG A 226 -17.66 25.01 -2.21
CA ARG A 226 -17.08 24.44 -0.98
C ARG A 226 -15.60 24.09 -1.16
N LEU A 227 -15.26 23.47 -2.29
CA LEU A 227 -13.86 23.14 -2.60
C LEU A 227 -13.00 24.41 -2.68
N ARG A 228 -13.43 25.44 -3.43
CA ARG A 228 -12.69 26.70 -3.54
C ARG A 228 -12.50 27.40 -2.19
N GLN A 229 -13.55 27.47 -1.37
CA GLN A 229 -13.47 28.07 -0.03
C GLN A 229 -12.49 27.30 0.89
N LEU A 230 -12.42 25.98 0.76
CA LEU A 230 -11.44 25.20 1.52
C LEU A 230 -10.03 25.45 0.99
N LEU A 231 -9.83 25.47 -0.32
CA LEU A 231 -8.53 25.69 -0.97
C LEU A 231 -7.92 27.06 -0.63
N SER A 232 -8.74 28.10 -0.55
CA SER A 232 -8.30 29.43 -0.06
C SER A 232 -7.70 29.35 1.35
N GLY A 233 -8.30 28.55 2.24
CA GLY A 233 -7.77 28.29 3.59
C GLY A 233 -6.40 27.58 3.64
N TYR A 234 -5.94 27.03 2.51
CA TYR A 234 -4.60 26.44 2.34
C TYR A 234 -3.69 27.30 1.44
N GLY A 235 -4.07 28.56 1.20
CA GLY A 235 -3.29 29.52 0.41
C GLY A 235 -3.14 29.14 -1.06
N GLN A 236 -4.21 28.61 -1.67
CA GLN A 236 -4.22 28.21 -3.08
C GLN A 236 -4.85 29.26 -4.01
N ASP A 237 -5.19 30.45 -3.50
CA ASP A 237 -5.84 31.51 -4.29
C ASP A 237 -4.97 31.95 -5.48
N ASP A 238 -3.67 32.17 -5.25
CA ASP A 238 -2.72 32.54 -6.31
C ASP A 238 -2.49 31.39 -7.30
N THR A 239 -2.31 30.16 -6.80
CA THR A 239 -2.13 28.96 -7.64
C THR A 239 -3.31 28.75 -8.59
N LEU A 240 -4.53 29.04 -8.13
CA LEU A 240 -5.76 28.80 -8.87
C LEU A 240 -6.30 30.06 -9.55
N GLN A 241 -5.58 31.17 -9.50
CA GLN A 241 -5.96 32.40 -10.18
C GLN A 241 -5.99 32.15 -11.69
N GLY A 242 -7.17 32.31 -12.30
CA GLY A 242 -7.38 32.02 -13.73
C GLY A 242 -7.42 30.53 -14.09
N ALA A 243 -7.35 29.63 -13.12
CA ALA A 243 -7.45 28.19 -13.36
C ALA A 243 -8.87 27.76 -13.72
N ARG A 244 -8.99 26.80 -14.64
CA ARG A 244 -10.26 26.20 -15.05
C ARG A 244 -10.44 24.84 -14.38
N LEU A 245 -11.51 24.69 -13.60
CA LEU A 245 -11.89 23.39 -13.04
C LEU A 245 -12.39 22.48 -14.16
N ARG A 246 -11.77 21.31 -14.31
CA ARG A 246 -12.16 20.29 -15.27
C ARG A 246 -13.20 19.36 -14.67
N GLY A 247 -14.40 19.38 -15.24
CA GLY A 247 -15.52 18.57 -14.78
C GLY A 247 -16.07 19.05 -13.42
N ARG A 248 -16.74 18.14 -12.71
CA ARG A 248 -17.28 18.41 -11.37
C ARG A 248 -16.27 17.93 -10.32
N PRO A 249 -16.10 18.67 -9.21
CA PRO A 249 -15.28 18.20 -8.10
C PRO A 249 -15.93 17.00 -7.44
N GLY A 250 -15.10 16.11 -6.91
CA GLY A 250 -15.55 14.89 -6.25
C GLY A 250 -15.36 14.94 -4.75
N ALA A 251 -16.06 14.05 -4.06
CA ALA A 251 -15.83 13.74 -2.66
C ALA A 251 -15.81 12.23 -2.48
N THR A 252 -14.89 11.72 -1.67
CA THR A 252 -14.83 10.29 -1.35
C THR A 252 -14.51 10.05 0.12
N ASP A 253 -15.05 8.97 0.66
CA ASP A 253 -14.69 8.52 2.00
C ASP A 253 -13.23 8.07 2.00
N ALA A 254 -12.43 8.77 2.80
CA ALA A 254 -11.00 8.54 2.98
C ALA A 254 -10.69 7.81 4.30
N THR A 255 -11.70 7.41 5.07
CA THR A 255 -11.55 6.74 6.37
C THR A 255 -10.83 5.39 6.24
N PRO A 256 -9.73 5.18 6.99
CA PRO A 256 -9.07 3.88 7.08
C PRO A 256 -9.99 2.78 7.61
N TYR A 257 -9.79 1.55 7.14
CA TYR A 257 -10.50 0.37 7.66
C TYR A 257 -9.76 -0.91 7.33
N LEU A 258 -10.06 -1.95 8.11
CA LEU A 258 -9.71 -3.33 7.81
C LEU A 258 -11.01 -4.16 7.73
N ASP A 259 -11.20 -4.90 6.65
CA ASP A 259 -12.26 -5.91 6.57
C ASP A 259 -11.96 -7.07 7.52
N THR A 260 -12.96 -7.60 8.23
CA THR A 260 -12.74 -8.72 9.16
C THR A 260 -12.72 -10.08 8.46
N GLU A 261 -13.18 -10.14 7.21
CA GLU A 261 -13.24 -11.35 6.39
C GLU A 261 -12.40 -11.19 5.10
N VAL A 262 -11.09 -10.99 5.28
CA VAL A 262 -10.13 -10.76 4.18
C VAL A 262 -9.75 -12.02 3.39
N ILE A 263 -9.83 -13.20 4.00
CA ILE A 263 -9.48 -14.47 3.35
C ILE A 263 -10.29 -15.62 3.93
N GLY A 264 -10.70 -16.52 3.05
CA GLY A 264 -11.36 -17.78 3.39
C GLY A 264 -10.90 -18.90 2.46
N PRO A 265 -11.40 -20.14 2.63
CA PRO A 265 -10.89 -21.31 1.90
C PRO A 265 -10.97 -21.21 0.37
N CYS A 266 -11.93 -20.45 -0.15
CA CYS A 266 -12.15 -20.28 -1.59
C CYS A 266 -12.36 -18.81 -2.00
N MET A 267 -11.92 -17.86 -1.17
CA MET A 267 -12.01 -16.44 -1.51
C MET A 267 -10.92 -15.59 -0.86
N ILE A 268 -10.62 -14.45 -1.46
CA ILE A 268 -9.70 -13.43 -0.90
C ILE A 268 -10.18 -12.02 -1.25
N ARG A 269 -9.99 -11.06 -0.35
CA ARG A 269 -10.15 -9.62 -0.62
C ARG A 269 -8.78 -9.00 -0.81
N LEU A 270 -8.64 -8.05 -1.73
CA LEU A 270 -7.36 -7.48 -2.14
C LEU A 270 -7.42 -5.94 -2.21
N GLY A 271 -6.28 -5.29 -1.96
CA GLY A 271 -6.17 -3.83 -1.95
C GLY A 271 -7.20 -3.17 -1.03
N ASP A 272 -7.75 -2.04 -1.47
CA ASP A 272 -8.78 -1.31 -0.71
C ASP A 272 -10.06 -2.13 -0.46
N ALA A 273 -10.30 -3.27 -1.13
CA ALA A 273 -11.43 -4.14 -0.77
C ALA A 273 -11.18 -4.89 0.55
N ALA A 274 -9.92 -5.02 0.98
CA ALA A 274 -9.50 -5.66 2.22
C ALA A 274 -9.03 -4.64 3.28
N LEU A 275 -8.16 -3.71 2.90
CA LEU A 275 -7.53 -2.75 3.81
C LEU A 275 -7.38 -1.41 3.11
N ALA A 276 -7.95 -0.36 3.68
CA ALA A 276 -7.67 1.02 3.32
C ALA A 276 -6.89 1.68 4.46
N ILE A 277 -5.74 2.27 4.15
CA ILE A 277 -4.89 2.96 5.12
C ILE A 277 -5.08 4.49 5.05
N ASP A 278 -4.49 5.22 5.99
CA ASP A 278 -4.52 6.68 5.96
C ASP A 278 -3.77 7.23 4.72
N PRO A 279 -4.40 8.14 3.95
CA PRO A 279 -3.84 8.65 2.71
C PRO A 279 -2.59 9.53 2.89
N VAL A 280 -2.27 10.02 4.09
CA VAL A 280 -1.11 10.91 4.31
C VAL A 280 0.22 10.22 3.99
N SER A 281 0.25 8.89 4.03
CA SER A 281 1.42 8.06 3.64
C SER A 281 1.65 7.92 2.13
N SER A 282 0.69 8.30 1.29
CA SER A 282 0.68 8.03 -0.16
C SER A 282 0.97 6.56 -0.54
N SER A 283 0.70 5.60 0.36
CA SER A 283 1.15 4.20 0.22
C SER A 283 0.04 3.24 -0.26
N GLY A 284 -1.15 3.73 -0.59
CA GLY A 284 -2.31 2.88 -0.94
C GLY A 284 -2.07 1.97 -2.16
N VAL A 285 -1.46 2.48 -3.23
CA VAL A 285 -1.11 1.68 -4.42
C VAL A 285 -0.03 0.66 -4.08
N GLN A 286 0.99 1.05 -3.31
CA GLN A 286 2.04 0.13 -2.85
C GLN A 286 1.45 -1.05 -2.08
N LYS A 287 0.56 -0.79 -1.12
CA LYS A 287 -0.11 -1.85 -0.34
C LYS A 287 -1.06 -2.69 -1.17
N SER A 288 -1.71 -2.09 -2.16
CA SER A 288 -2.55 -2.83 -3.12
C SER A 288 -1.72 -3.83 -3.93
N VAL A 289 -0.58 -3.42 -4.48
CA VAL A 289 0.31 -4.30 -5.26
C VAL A 289 0.97 -5.35 -4.37
N GLN A 290 1.52 -4.94 -3.22
CA GLN A 290 2.15 -5.83 -2.25
C GLN A 290 1.16 -6.91 -1.75
N GLY A 291 -0.05 -6.50 -1.38
CA GLY A 291 -1.11 -7.40 -0.93
C GLY A 291 -1.64 -8.31 -2.03
N ALA A 292 -1.61 -7.88 -3.30
CA ALA A 292 -1.97 -8.71 -4.44
C ALA A 292 -0.94 -9.82 -4.72
N LEU A 293 0.35 -9.49 -4.69
CA LEU A 293 1.43 -10.47 -4.85
C LEU A 293 1.39 -11.53 -3.75
N ALA A 294 1.33 -11.10 -2.49
CA ALA A 294 1.20 -12.00 -1.34
C ALA A 294 -0.11 -12.81 -1.38
N GLY A 295 -1.22 -12.16 -1.74
CA GLY A 295 -2.53 -12.78 -1.85
C GLY A 295 -2.58 -13.88 -2.90
N ALA A 296 -1.88 -13.73 -4.03
CA ALA A 296 -1.80 -14.76 -5.07
C ALA A 296 -1.10 -16.02 -4.57
N ILE A 297 -0.02 -15.89 -3.79
CA ILE A 297 0.66 -17.03 -3.16
C ILE A 297 -0.25 -17.72 -2.13
N CYS A 298 -0.98 -16.94 -1.34
CA CYS A 298 -1.96 -17.48 -0.39
C CYS A 298 -3.07 -18.26 -1.12
N ALA A 299 -3.64 -17.68 -2.19
CA ALA A 299 -4.68 -18.31 -3.01
C ALA A 299 -4.17 -19.59 -3.69
N ASN A 300 -2.96 -19.58 -4.25
CA ASN A 300 -2.35 -20.77 -4.84
C ASN A 300 -2.13 -21.88 -3.80
N THR A 301 -1.72 -21.52 -2.59
CA THR A 301 -1.59 -22.47 -1.47
C THR A 301 -2.94 -23.09 -1.13
N LEU A 302 -4.00 -22.28 -0.99
CA LEU A 302 -5.35 -22.78 -0.73
C LEU A 302 -5.86 -23.73 -1.82
N LEU A 303 -5.53 -23.45 -3.09
CA LEU A 303 -5.98 -24.23 -4.24
C LEU A 303 -5.18 -25.53 -4.46
N ARG A 304 -3.87 -25.54 -4.18
CA ARG A 304 -2.97 -26.66 -4.51
C ARG A 304 -2.45 -27.44 -3.30
N ARG A 305 -2.43 -26.83 -2.12
CA ARG A 305 -1.99 -27.41 -0.85
C ARG A 305 -3.03 -27.15 0.24
N PRO A 306 -4.24 -27.74 0.14
CA PRO A 306 -5.30 -27.52 1.12
C PRO A 306 -4.91 -27.90 2.56
N GLN A 307 -3.93 -28.80 2.73
CA GLN A 307 -3.35 -29.12 4.05
C GLN A 307 -2.66 -27.92 4.71
N ASP A 308 -2.13 -26.97 3.91
CA ASP A 308 -1.44 -25.77 4.37
C ASP A 308 -2.40 -24.55 4.43
N ALA A 309 -3.71 -24.77 4.29
CA ALA A 309 -4.71 -23.70 4.23
C ALA A 309 -4.70 -22.80 5.49
N ALA A 310 -4.47 -23.40 6.65
CA ALA A 310 -4.37 -22.66 7.91
C ALA A 310 -3.19 -21.67 7.90
N LEU A 311 -2.03 -22.08 7.36
CA LEU A 311 -0.85 -21.23 7.23
C LEU A 311 -1.14 -20.05 6.29
N ALA A 312 -1.72 -20.31 5.12
CA ALA A 312 -2.04 -19.27 4.15
C ALA A 312 -3.04 -18.24 4.69
N MET A 313 -4.10 -18.71 5.36
CA MET A 313 -5.10 -17.82 5.97
C MET A 313 -4.52 -17.01 7.12
N ALA A 314 -3.71 -17.62 8.00
CA ALA A 314 -3.05 -16.93 9.11
C ALA A 314 -2.09 -15.86 8.59
N PHE A 315 -1.21 -16.22 7.65
CA PHE A 315 -0.25 -15.29 7.04
C PHE A 315 -0.92 -14.02 6.52
N TYR A 316 -1.99 -14.18 5.72
CA TYR A 316 -2.64 -13.05 5.08
C TYR A 316 -3.38 -12.16 6.09
N ARG A 317 -4.10 -12.76 7.05
CA ARG A 317 -4.80 -12.03 8.12
C ARG A 317 -3.82 -11.24 8.98
N ASP A 318 -2.75 -11.88 9.43
CA ASP A 318 -1.76 -11.25 10.31
C ASP A 318 -1.02 -10.12 9.58
N THR A 319 -0.67 -10.32 8.32
CA THR A 319 -0.01 -9.30 7.49
C THR A 319 -0.87 -8.05 7.34
N LEU A 320 -2.16 -8.21 7.00
CA LEU A 320 -3.07 -7.07 6.88
C LEU A 320 -3.35 -6.40 8.23
N SER A 321 -3.47 -7.18 9.31
CA SER A 321 -3.73 -6.66 10.65
C SER A 321 -2.54 -5.81 11.15
N ARG A 322 -1.31 -6.32 11.01
CA ARG A 322 -0.09 -5.56 11.33
C ARG A 322 0.05 -4.32 10.47
N THR A 323 -0.22 -4.43 9.16
CA THR A 323 -0.16 -3.28 8.25
C THR A 323 -1.16 -2.21 8.67
N SER A 324 -2.39 -2.60 9.03
CA SER A 324 -3.42 -1.67 9.53
C SER A 324 -2.95 -0.94 10.78
N GLN A 325 -2.50 -1.69 11.80
CA GLN A 325 -2.06 -1.14 13.08
C GLN A 325 -0.87 -0.18 12.89
N ARG A 326 0.17 -0.61 12.17
CA ARG A 326 1.37 0.20 11.95
C ARG A 326 1.07 1.52 11.25
N HIS A 327 0.20 1.49 10.23
CA HIS A 327 -0.18 2.73 9.54
C HIS A 327 -1.05 3.64 10.39
N GLU A 328 -1.89 3.08 11.27
CA GLU A 328 -2.66 3.86 12.24
C GLU A 328 -1.72 4.55 13.25
N GLU A 329 -0.75 3.82 13.81
CA GLU A 329 0.26 4.36 14.73
C GLU A 329 1.14 5.42 14.06
N TRP A 330 1.66 5.13 12.85
CA TRP A 330 2.47 6.09 12.09
C TRP A 330 1.67 7.37 11.75
N ALA A 331 0.44 7.23 11.28
CA ALA A 331 -0.40 8.39 10.97
C ALA A 331 -0.73 9.18 12.23
N ALA A 332 -0.99 8.51 13.36
CA ALA A 332 -1.26 9.17 14.63
C ALA A 332 -0.07 9.99 15.14
N GLY A 333 1.15 9.46 14.99
CA GLY A 333 2.39 10.19 15.25
C GLY A 333 2.59 11.39 14.31
N TYR A 334 2.31 11.22 13.02
CA TYR A 334 2.43 12.29 12.03
C TYR A 334 1.39 13.40 12.25
N TYR A 335 0.19 13.06 12.70
CA TYR A 335 -0.85 14.01 13.10
C TYR A 335 -0.54 14.69 14.43
N HIS A 336 0.17 14.02 15.35
CA HIS A 336 0.58 14.60 16.61
C HIS A 336 1.51 15.82 16.42
N SER A 337 2.43 15.79 15.45
CA SER A 337 3.40 16.89 15.26
C SER A 337 2.78 18.24 14.90
N VAL A 338 1.53 18.25 14.43
CA VAL A 338 0.79 19.48 14.06
C VAL A 338 -0.42 19.75 14.94
N ALA A 339 -0.77 18.84 15.85
CA ALA A 339 -1.99 18.95 16.66
C ALA A 339 -1.94 20.14 17.64
N GLU A 340 -0.75 20.53 18.11
CA GLU A 340 -0.56 21.73 18.92
C GLU A 340 -0.73 23.02 18.12
N ARG A 341 -0.28 23.03 16.85
CA ARG A 341 -0.42 24.17 15.93
C ARG A 341 -1.88 24.37 15.49
N PHE A 342 -2.62 23.28 15.30
CA PHE A 342 -4.01 23.29 14.84
C PHE A 342 -4.92 22.44 15.74
N PRO A 343 -5.18 22.85 17.00
CA PRO A 343 -6.09 22.11 17.85
C PRO A 343 -7.51 22.14 17.26
N GLY A 344 -8.19 20.99 17.20
CA GLY A 344 -9.50 20.93 16.56
C GLY A 344 -10.05 19.53 16.32
N PRO A 345 -11.28 19.42 15.78
CA PRO A 345 -11.98 18.15 15.60
C PRO A 345 -11.31 17.22 14.60
N PHE A 346 -10.48 17.74 13.70
CA PHE A 346 -9.67 16.90 12.83
C PHE A 346 -8.43 16.36 13.56
N TRP A 347 -7.59 17.23 14.10
CA TRP A 347 -6.25 16.87 14.57
C TRP A 347 -6.24 16.22 15.96
N THR A 348 -6.95 16.78 16.93
CA THR A 348 -6.87 16.33 18.33
C THR A 348 -7.28 14.87 18.51
N PRO A 349 -8.37 14.37 17.90
CA PRO A 349 -8.73 12.95 18.02
C PRO A 349 -7.80 12.00 17.26
N ARG A 350 -6.98 12.52 16.34
CA ARG A 350 -6.08 11.75 15.47
C ARG A 350 -4.64 11.72 15.99
N ALA A 351 -4.26 12.64 16.87
CA ALA A 351 -2.94 12.69 17.45
C ALA A 351 -2.73 11.53 18.43
N GLY A 352 -1.67 10.75 18.21
CA GLY A 352 -1.25 9.67 19.10
C GLY A 352 0.25 9.73 19.36
N THR A 353 0.76 8.75 20.09
CA THR A 353 2.20 8.68 20.39
C THR A 353 3.00 8.52 19.10
N PRO A 354 3.99 9.39 18.84
CA PRO A 354 4.87 9.24 17.69
C PRO A 354 5.61 7.90 17.72
N VAL A 355 5.59 7.18 16.61
CA VAL A 355 6.50 6.06 16.39
C VAL A 355 7.88 6.65 16.11
N ALA A 356 8.89 6.26 16.90
CA ALA A 356 10.26 6.72 16.69
C ALA A 356 10.76 6.32 15.30
N GLU A 357 11.45 7.23 14.60
CA GLU A 357 12.18 6.84 13.40
C GLU A 357 13.32 5.89 13.78
N PRO A 358 13.56 4.82 12.98
CA PRO A 358 14.71 3.96 13.22
C PRO A 358 15.99 4.80 13.10
N PRO A 359 17.00 4.54 13.94
CA PRO A 359 18.27 5.25 13.89
C PRO A 359 18.93 5.12 12.50
N PRO A 360 19.77 6.09 12.12
CA PRO A 360 20.52 6.01 10.86
C PRO A 360 21.30 4.70 10.78
N ALA A 361 21.43 4.18 9.56
CA ALA A 361 22.00 2.86 9.37
C ALA A 361 23.43 2.77 9.93
N ALA A 362 23.64 1.83 10.84
CA ALA A 362 24.95 1.52 11.40
C ALA A 362 25.98 1.35 10.28
N GLY A 363 27.00 2.22 10.31
CA GLY A 363 28.14 2.21 9.42
C GLY A 363 29.16 1.14 9.79
N VAL A 364 30.12 0.94 8.88
CA VAL A 364 31.25 0.01 9.07
C VAL A 364 32.00 0.26 10.38
N ARG A 365 32.06 1.53 10.82
CA ARG A 365 32.72 1.92 12.07
C ARG A 365 32.04 1.31 13.30
N GLU A 366 30.72 1.37 13.38
CA GLU A 366 29.96 0.79 14.51
C GLU A 366 30.09 -0.74 14.53
N LEU A 367 30.08 -1.39 13.37
CA LEU A 367 30.35 -2.85 13.28
C LEU A 367 31.77 -3.24 13.75
N SER A 368 32.74 -2.35 13.62
CA SER A 368 34.13 -2.61 13.99
C SER A 368 34.45 -2.33 15.46
N THR A 369 33.55 -1.66 16.19
CA THR A 369 33.76 -1.24 17.58
C THR A 369 33.10 -2.18 18.57
N GLY A 370 33.84 -2.55 19.62
CA GLY A 370 33.31 -3.33 20.73
C GLY A 370 32.82 -4.72 20.32
N THR A 371 32.25 -5.39 21.30
CA THR A 371 31.74 -6.75 21.17
C THR A 371 30.24 -6.70 20.98
N LEU A 372 29.68 -7.55 20.13
CA LEU A 372 28.24 -7.65 19.92
C LEU A 372 27.64 -8.84 20.65
N ARG A 373 26.40 -8.67 21.12
CA ARG A 373 25.51 -9.75 21.52
C ARG A 373 24.14 -9.57 20.88
N LEU A 374 23.43 -10.67 20.69
CA LEU A 374 22.02 -10.63 20.32
C LEU A 374 21.20 -10.05 21.47
N ALA A 375 20.16 -9.29 21.14
CA ALA A 375 19.22 -8.79 22.13
C ALA A 375 18.47 -9.96 22.80
N PRO A 376 18.29 -9.94 24.13
CA PRO A 376 17.66 -11.04 24.86
C PRO A 376 16.19 -11.27 24.49
N GLU A 377 15.52 -10.27 23.91
CA GLU A 377 14.14 -10.34 23.44
C GLU A 377 14.01 -10.96 22.03
N LEU A 378 15.12 -11.32 21.38
CA LEU A 378 15.07 -12.04 20.11
C LEU A 378 14.52 -13.44 20.31
N ASP A 379 13.50 -13.76 19.52
CA ASP A 379 12.90 -15.09 19.47
C ASP A 379 12.95 -15.65 18.05
N VAL A 380 13.09 -16.97 17.95
CA VAL A 380 13.09 -17.70 16.67
C VAL A 380 12.03 -18.78 16.73
N THR A 381 10.86 -18.47 16.18
CA THR A 381 9.71 -19.37 16.15
C THR A 381 9.25 -19.66 14.73
N ASP A 382 8.73 -20.86 14.51
CA ASP A 382 8.15 -21.24 13.22
C ASP A 382 6.87 -20.44 12.98
N ARG A 383 6.82 -19.75 11.84
CA ARG A 383 5.67 -18.93 11.44
C ARG A 383 5.34 -19.14 9.96
N PRO A 384 4.09 -18.88 9.55
CA PRO A 384 3.73 -18.82 8.14
C PRO A 384 4.57 -17.76 7.41
N THR A 385 5.18 -18.14 6.29
CA THR A 385 6.01 -17.26 5.46
C THR A 385 5.75 -17.54 3.98
N LEU A 386 5.87 -16.49 3.15
CA LEU A 386 5.83 -16.64 1.69
C LEU A 386 7.12 -17.30 1.20
N ASP A 387 6.97 -18.41 0.49
CA ASP A 387 7.95 -18.92 -0.45
C ASP A 387 7.55 -18.48 -1.88
N THR A 388 8.28 -18.97 -2.89
CA THR A 388 8.12 -18.62 -4.30
C THR A 388 6.70 -18.84 -4.82
N GLU A 389 6.07 -19.96 -4.43
CA GLU A 389 4.75 -20.37 -4.91
C GLU A 389 3.73 -20.65 -3.80
N TYR A 390 4.20 -20.91 -2.57
CA TYR A 390 3.35 -21.39 -1.48
C TYR A 390 3.65 -20.65 -0.17
N VAL A 391 2.68 -20.65 0.73
CA VAL A 391 2.90 -20.31 2.13
C VAL A 391 3.37 -21.56 2.86
N VAL A 392 4.48 -21.44 3.58
CA VAL A 392 5.13 -22.55 4.29
C VAL A 392 5.43 -22.14 5.72
N SER A 393 5.61 -23.12 6.61
CA SER A 393 6.13 -22.87 7.95
C SER A 393 7.65 -22.73 7.90
N ARG A 394 8.20 -21.62 8.39
CA ARG A 394 9.65 -21.39 8.45
C ARG A 394 10.07 -20.76 9.78
N PRO A 395 11.27 -21.10 10.28
CA PRO A 395 11.87 -20.39 11.40
C PRO A 395 11.98 -18.90 11.11
N THR A 396 11.32 -18.10 11.92
CA THR A 396 11.18 -16.67 11.72
C THR A 396 11.64 -15.93 12.96
N VAL A 397 12.45 -14.89 12.75
CA VAL A 397 13.03 -14.11 13.84
C VAL A 397 12.09 -12.98 14.21
N THR A 398 11.81 -12.80 15.49
CA THR A 398 10.99 -11.72 16.02
C THR A 398 11.70 -10.97 17.12
N HIS A 399 11.48 -9.66 17.16
CA HIS A 399 11.95 -8.78 18.21
C HIS A 399 10.92 -7.64 18.37
N PRO A 400 10.66 -7.11 19.59
CA PRO A 400 9.70 -6.03 19.80
C PRO A 400 9.99 -4.75 19.00
N ALA A 401 11.26 -4.48 18.69
CA ALA A 401 11.66 -3.33 17.87
C ALA A 401 11.70 -3.61 16.36
N PHE A 402 11.43 -4.85 15.92
CA PHE A 402 11.31 -5.13 14.49
C PHE A 402 9.96 -4.66 13.95
N ASP A 403 9.97 -4.24 12.70
CA ASP A 403 8.78 -3.89 11.90
C ASP A 403 7.82 -5.07 11.61
N GLY A 404 8.13 -6.24 12.17
CA GLY A 404 7.40 -7.48 12.03
C GLY A 404 8.34 -8.69 12.11
N PRO A 405 7.79 -9.91 12.05
CA PRO A 405 8.60 -11.12 11.95
C PRO A 405 9.43 -11.13 10.66
N VAL A 406 10.70 -11.49 10.77
CA VAL A 406 11.68 -11.50 9.67
C VAL A 406 12.17 -12.92 9.44
N THR A 407 11.74 -13.52 8.32
CA THR A 407 12.28 -14.81 7.88
C THR A 407 13.48 -14.60 6.96
N TYR A 408 13.36 -13.66 6.02
CA TYR A 408 14.38 -13.34 5.03
C TYR A 408 14.83 -11.88 5.18
N LEU A 409 16.14 -11.66 5.16
CA LEU A 409 16.74 -10.33 5.09
C LEU A 409 17.81 -10.33 4.00
N SER A 410 17.71 -9.42 3.04
CA SER A 410 18.62 -9.35 1.88
C SER A 410 18.71 -10.68 1.09
N GLY A 411 17.60 -11.40 1.00
CA GLY A 411 17.52 -12.70 0.30
C GLY A 411 18.07 -13.90 1.09
N VAL A 412 18.43 -13.72 2.35
CA VAL A 412 19.01 -14.76 3.21
C VAL A 412 18.03 -15.12 4.33
N GLU A 413 17.89 -16.41 4.64
CA GLU A 413 17.19 -16.86 5.86
C GLU A 413 17.92 -16.37 7.11
N LEU A 414 17.26 -15.58 7.94
CA LEU A 414 17.88 -14.92 9.09
C LEU A 414 18.11 -15.91 10.25
N ALA A 415 17.18 -16.83 10.49
CA ALA A 415 17.24 -17.75 11.62
C ALA A 415 18.53 -18.61 11.70
N PRO A 416 19.05 -19.19 10.60
CA PRO A 416 20.36 -19.85 10.61
C PRO A 416 21.52 -18.96 11.09
N LEU A 417 21.54 -17.69 10.69
CA LEU A 417 22.56 -16.73 11.11
C LEU A 417 22.46 -16.42 12.62
N ILE A 418 21.23 -16.20 13.11
CA ILE A 418 20.96 -15.94 14.54
C ILE A 418 21.38 -17.14 15.40
N ARG A 419 21.09 -18.38 14.97
CA ARG A 419 21.48 -19.59 15.70
C ARG A 419 22.98 -19.82 15.75
N ARG A 420 23.73 -19.35 14.74
CA ARG A 420 25.19 -19.41 14.67
C ARG A 420 25.84 -18.10 15.10
N PHE A 421 25.12 -17.19 15.75
CA PHE A 421 25.68 -15.92 16.20
C PHE A 421 26.78 -16.20 17.24
N PRO A 422 28.05 -15.87 16.95
CA PRO A 422 29.13 -16.06 17.89
C PRO A 422 29.03 -14.98 18.97
N GLY A 423 28.81 -15.38 20.22
CA GLY A 423 28.94 -14.46 21.34
C GLY A 423 30.37 -13.92 21.43
N ASN A 424 30.52 -12.68 21.90
CA ASN A 424 31.80 -12.08 22.27
C ASN A 424 32.75 -11.68 21.12
N LYS A 425 32.24 -11.42 19.91
CA LYS A 425 33.02 -10.93 18.76
C LYS A 425 32.50 -9.57 18.27
N ASN A 426 33.35 -8.81 17.56
CA ASN A 426 32.88 -7.60 16.87
C ASN A 426 32.13 -7.96 15.57
N GLY A 427 31.40 -7.01 14.99
CA GLY A 427 30.58 -7.23 13.80
C GLY A 427 31.37 -7.68 12.57
N LEU A 428 32.62 -7.24 12.39
CA LEU A 428 33.45 -7.70 11.26
C LEU A 428 33.84 -9.18 11.41
N GLN A 429 34.19 -9.60 12.62
CA GLN A 429 34.52 -10.99 12.92
C GLN A 429 33.29 -11.91 12.82
N ILE A 430 32.11 -11.42 13.24
CA ILE A 430 30.86 -12.18 13.07
C ILE A 430 30.50 -12.33 11.59
N ALA A 431 30.68 -11.27 10.78
CA ALA A 431 30.45 -11.34 9.33
C ALA A 431 31.42 -12.32 8.64
N ASP A 432 32.66 -12.41 9.11
CA ASP A 432 33.65 -13.37 8.64
C ASP A 432 33.28 -14.81 9.04
N ASP A 433 32.81 -15.04 10.27
CA ASP A 433 32.30 -16.34 10.72
C ASP A 433 31.07 -16.80 9.90
N TRP A 434 30.27 -15.86 9.40
CA TRP A 434 29.12 -16.13 8.53
C TRP A 434 29.49 -16.31 7.05
N SER A 435 30.76 -16.15 6.68
CA SER A 435 31.21 -16.18 5.28
C SER A 435 30.98 -17.52 4.57
N ASP A 436 30.82 -18.60 5.33
CA ASP A 436 30.46 -19.94 4.83
C ASP A 436 28.96 -20.06 4.46
N MET A 437 28.11 -19.18 4.98
CA MET A 437 26.67 -19.14 4.73
C MET A 437 26.27 -18.00 3.78
N VAL A 438 26.92 -16.85 3.87
CA VAL A 438 26.58 -15.64 3.12
C VAL A 438 27.82 -14.84 2.73
N PRO A 439 27.78 -14.09 1.61
CA PRO A 439 28.83 -13.14 1.30
C PRO A 439 29.06 -12.16 2.46
N VAL A 440 30.31 -11.87 2.80
CA VAL A 440 30.69 -11.00 3.93
C VAL A 440 29.96 -9.65 3.90
N ARG A 441 29.83 -9.04 2.70
CA ARG A 441 29.09 -7.78 2.53
C ARG A 441 27.62 -7.89 2.94
N THR A 442 26.98 -9.01 2.62
CA THR A 442 25.60 -9.32 3.02
C THR A 442 25.52 -9.56 4.53
N GLY A 443 26.46 -10.31 5.10
CA GLY A 443 26.57 -10.52 6.55
C GLY A 443 26.71 -9.20 7.32
N MET A 444 27.58 -8.31 6.86
CA MET A 444 27.73 -6.96 7.43
C MET A 444 26.44 -6.14 7.34
N ALA A 445 25.74 -6.18 6.21
CA ALA A 445 24.46 -5.47 6.06
C ALA A 445 23.38 -6.01 7.01
N ILE A 446 23.34 -7.33 7.22
CA ILE A 446 22.44 -7.98 8.17
C ILE A 446 22.77 -7.56 9.61
N LEU A 447 24.05 -7.55 10.00
CA LEU A 447 24.47 -7.12 11.34
C LEU A 447 24.18 -5.64 11.58
N ALA A 448 24.45 -4.78 10.60
CA ALA A 448 24.10 -3.37 10.68
C ALA A 448 22.59 -3.22 10.88
N TRP A 449 21.78 -3.94 10.11
CA TRP A 449 20.34 -3.93 10.28
C TRP A 449 19.91 -4.39 11.67
N LEU A 450 20.47 -5.48 12.20
CA LEU A 450 20.18 -5.98 13.55
C LEU A 450 20.50 -4.92 14.62
N LEU A 451 21.64 -4.23 14.54
CA LEU A 451 22.00 -3.15 15.47
C LEU A 451 20.99 -1.99 15.41
N ASN A 452 20.62 -1.56 14.21
CA ASN A 452 19.70 -0.44 14.04
C ASN A 452 18.27 -0.72 14.50
N HIS A 453 17.88 -2.00 14.49
CA HIS A 453 16.52 -2.43 14.85
C HIS A 453 16.49 -3.14 16.21
N GLY A 454 17.53 -2.93 17.02
CA GLY A 454 17.62 -3.46 18.38
C GLY A 454 17.72 -4.99 18.47
N GLY A 455 17.94 -5.70 17.38
CA GLY A 455 18.19 -7.15 17.38
C GLY A 455 19.60 -7.52 17.83
N ALA A 456 20.53 -6.58 17.84
CA ALA A 456 21.86 -6.76 18.43
C ALA A 456 22.26 -5.49 19.18
N GLU A 457 23.14 -5.63 20.16
CA GLU A 457 23.64 -4.52 20.95
C GLU A 457 25.13 -4.69 21.28
N HIS A 458 25.80 -3.56 21.52
CA HIS A 458 27.16 -3.56 22.02
C HIS A 458 27.18 -4.01 23.49
N VAL A 459 28.09 -4.92 23.81
CA VAL A 459 28.39 -5.26 25.19
C VAL A 459 29.10 -4.06 25.84
N PRO A 460 28.65 -3.59 27.02
CA PRO A 460 29.23 -2.46 27.74
C PRO A 460 30.72 -2.60 28.07
#